data_AF-A0A9X5UEI2-F1
#
_entry.id   AF-A0A9X5UEI2-F1
#
_cell.length_a   1.000
_cell.length_b   1.000
_cell.length_c   1.000
_cell.angle_alpha   90.00
_cell.angle_beta   90.00
_cell.angle_gamma   90.00
#
_symmetry.space_group_name_H-M   'P 1'
#
loop_
_entity.id
_entity.type
_entity.pdbx_description
1 polymer ?
#
loop_
_entity_poly.entity_id
_entity_poly.type
_entity_poly.pdbx_seq_one_letter_code
_entity_poly.pdbx_strand_id
1 'polypeptide(L)' 'MVKRAVYARLGLASYWIVDPSPRTGPAVTVLRLDPAGSGYQDDQIVGPDGTLAVTEPFPVTIRLADLHGI' A
#
# COMPACT_ATOMS: atom_id res chain seq x y z
N MET A 1 19.98 -0.39 2.47
CA MET A 1 18.88 0.56 2.79
C MET A 1 17.55 -0.09 2.41
N VAL A 2 16.51 0.02 3.25
CA VAL A 2 15.18 -0.56 2.98
C VAL A 2 14.42 0.34 1.98
N LYS A 3 13.74 -0.25 0.98
CA LYS A 3 13.02 0.48 -0.10
C LYS A 3 12.12 1.60 0.44
N ARG A 4 11.42 1.35 1.56
CA ARG A 4 10.55 2.33 2.25
C ARG A 4 11.29 3.65 2.58
N ALA A 5 12.51 3.58 3.11
CA ALA A 5 13.30 4.77 3.45
C ALA A 5 13.80 5.51 2.21
N VAL A 6 14.16 4.79 1.16
CA VAL A 6 14.60 5.38 -0.13
C VAL A 6 13.44 6.15 -0.76
N TYR A 7 12.26 5.55 -0.84
CA TYR A 7 11.08 6.19 -1.43
C TYR A 7 10.61 7.43 -0.64
N ALA A 8 10.69 7.39 0.70
CA ALA A 8 10.40 8.55 1.53
C ALA A 8 11.39 9.70 1.27
N ARG A 9 12.69 9.40 1.22
CA ARG A 9 13.72 10.39 0.90
C ARG A 9 13.55 11.01 -0.48
N LEU A 10 13.02 10.25 -1.45
CA LEU A 10 12.73 10.73 -2.80
C LEU A 10 11.41 11.50 -2.91
N GLY A 11 10.64 11.64 -1.83
CA GLY A 11 9.42 12.45 -1.82
C GLY A 11 8.22 11.79 -2.50
N LEU A 12 8.21 10.46 -2.67
CA LEU A 12 7.07 9.76 -3.27
C LEU A 12 5.86 9.83 -2.33
N ALA A 13 4.83 10.59 -2.71
CA ALA A 13 3.68 10.87 -1.85
C ALA A 13 2.88 9.62 -1.44
N SER A 14 2.80 8.62 -2.32
CA SER A 14 2.08 7.37 -2.09
C SER A 14 2.94 6.17 -2.45
N TYR A 15 2.96 5.15 -1.58
CA TYR A 15 3.70 3.90 -1.79
C TYR A 15 2.85 2.72 -1.32
N TRP A 16 2.61 1.75 -2.20
CA TRP A 16 1.74 0.62 -1.91
C TRP A 16 2.59 -0.66 -1.88
N ILE A 17 2.43 -1.44 -0.82
CA ILE A 17 3.03 -2.76 -0.69
C ILE A 17 1.92 -3.78 -0.94
N VAL A 18 2.06 -4.52 -2.04
CA VAL A 18 1.14 -5.59 -2.44
C VAL A 18 1.81 -6.92 -2.10
N ASP A 19 1.15 -7.74 -1.29
CA ASP A 19 1.60 -9.08 -0.91
C ASP A 19 0.59 -10.12 -1.40
N PRO A 20 0.86 -10.84 -2.51
CA PRO A 20 -0.02 -11.89 -3.03
C PRO A 20 0.25 -13.27 -2.42
N SER A 21 0.76 -13.34 -1.18
CA SER A 21 1.17 -14.60 -0.53
C SER A 21 0.07 -15.67 -0.56
N PRO A 22 0.35 -16.87 -1.11
CA PRO A 22 -0.61 -17.97 -1.13
C PRO A 22 -0.82 -18.60 0.27
N ARG A 23 0.05 -18.31 1.25
CA ARG A 23 -0.09 -18.85 2.62
C ARG A 23 -1.03 -18.03 3.49
N THR A 24 -1.00 -16.71 3.32
CA THR A 24 -1.74 -15.75 4.15
C THR A 24 -2.90 -15.10 3.40
N GLY A 25 -2.99 -15.34 2.09
CA GLY A 25 -3.89 -14.64 1.19
C GLY A 25 -3.36 -13.26 0.79
N PRO A 26 -3.98 -12.64 -0.22
CA PRO A 26 -3.57 -11.33 -0.72
C PRO A 26 -3.78 -10.23 0.33
N ALA A 27 -2.82 -9.33 0.45
CA ALA A 27 -2.91 -8.16 1.32
C ALA A 27 -2.28 -6.93 0.66
N VAL A 28 -2.78 -5.75 1.01
CA VAL A 28 -2.21 -4.48 0.59
C VAL A 28 -2.05 -3.54 1.77
N THR A 29 -0.87 -2.94 1.88
CA THR A 29 -0.59 -1.81 2.78
C THR A 29 -0.36 -0.56 1.93
N VAL A 30 -1.21 0.45 2.12
CA VAL A 30 -1.07 1.78 1.53
C VAL A 30 -0.32 2.68 2.49
N LEU A 31 0.74 3.33 2.00
CA LEU A 31 1.57 4.24 2.76
C LEU A 31 1.46 5.64 2.17
N ARG A 32 1.26 6.64 3.04
CA ARG A 32 1.28 8.06 2.66
C ARG A 32 2.48 8.73 3.30
N LEU A 33 3.21 9.52 2.50
CA LEU A 33 4.32 10.31 3.01
C LEU A 33 3.76 11.45 3.88
N ASP A 34 4.24 11.57 5.11
CA ASP A 34 3.93 12.70 5.96
C ASP A 34 4.54 14.00 5.39
N PRO A 35 3.73 15.01 5.05
CA PRO A 35 4.22 16.29 4.58
C PRO A 35 5.10 17.02 5.60
N ALA A 36 4.93 16.74 6.90
CA ALA A 36 5.76 17.30 7.97
C ALA A 36 7.12 16.60 8.12
N GLY A 37 7.41 15.57 7.29
CA GLY A 37 8.74 14.98 7.16
C GLY A 37 9.04 13.79 8.07
N SER A 38 8.06 13.25 8.81
CA SER A 38 8.30 12.06 9.66
C SER A 38 8.48 10.74 8.89
N GLY A 39 8.30 10.75 7.56
CA GLY A 39 8.40 9.57 6.70
C GLY A 39 7.03 9.00 6.33
N TYR A 40 6.97 7.72 5.96
CA TYR A 40 5.71 7.08 5.58
C TYR A 40 4.88 6.65 6.79
N GLN A 41 3.59 6.99 6.77
CA GLN A 41 2.57 6.47 7.66
C GLN A 41 1.71 5.42 6.95
N ASP A 42 1.25 4.42 7.69
CA ASP A 42 0.33 3.40 7.19
C ASP A 42 -1.07 4.03 7.13
N ASP A 43 -1.59 4.23 5.91
CA ASP A 43 -2.88 4.85 5.66
C ASP A 43 -4.02 3.82 5.70
N GLN A 44 -3.81 2.68 5.04
CA GLN A 44 -4.75 1.55 5.05
C GLN A 44 -3.99 0.23 5.00
N ILE A 45 -4.50 -0.78 5.70
CA ILE A 45 -4.04 -2.16 5.63
C ILE A 45 -5.26 -3.03 5.40
N VAL A 46 -5.29 -3.73 4.26
CA VAL A 46 -6.44 -4.53 3.84
C VAL A 46 -5.99 -5.97 3.59
N GLY A 47 -6.67 -6.91 4.22
CA GLY A 47 -6.41 -8.35 4.11
C GLY A 47 -7.25 -9.06 3.03
N PRO A 48 -7.19 -10.40 2.99
CA PRO A 48 -7.66 -11.21 1.86
C PRO A 48 -9.12 -11.01 1.45
N ASP A 49 -10.01 -10.88 2.42
CA ASP A 49 -11.46 -10.75 2.18
C ASP A 49 -11.91 -9.28 2.08
N GLY A 50 -10.96 -8.35 2.14
CA GLY A 50 -11.23 -6.93 2.16
C GLY A 50 -11.40 -6.31 0.78
N THR A 51 -11.86 -5.06 0.78
CA THR A 51 -11.85 -4.17 -0.38
C THR A 51 -11.06 -2.93 -0.02
N LEU A 52 -10.00 -2.67 -0.78
CA LEU A 52 -9.28 -1.40 -0.72
C LEU A 52 -10.07 -0.36 -1.52
N ALA A 53 -10.39 0.76 -0.89
CA ALA A 53 -10.98 1.92 -1.56
C ALA A 53 -10.19 3.17 -1.18
N VAL A 54 -9.62 3.82 -2.19
CA VAL A 54 -8.85 5.06 -2.02
C VAL A 54 -9.34 6.09 -3.04
N THR A 55 -9.22 7.37 -2.68
CA THR A 55 -9.51 8.50 -3.58
C THR A 55 -8.25 9.25 -4.01
N GLU A 56 -7.13 9.00 -3.32
CA GLU A 56 -5.85 9.67 -3.51
C GLU A 56 -4.72 8.63 -3.65
N PRO A 57 -3.76 8.82 -4.58
CA PRO A 57 -3.65 9.92 -5.53
C PRO A 57 -4.64 9.85 -6.69
N PHE A 58 -5.33 8.71 -6.84
CA PHE A 58 -6.38 8.49 -7.82
C PHE A 58 -7.50 7.66 -7.19
N PRO A 59 -8.75 7.81 -7.65
CA PRO A 59 -9.84 6.95 -7.23
C PRO A 59 -9.62 5.53 -7.74
N VAL A 60 -9.44 4.57 -6.82
CA VAL A 60 -9.21 3.16 -7.12
C VAL A 60 -9.94 2.30 -6.08
N THR A 61 -10.63 1.26 -6.56
CA THR A 61 -11.25 0.22 -5.73
C THR A 61 -10.74 -1.15 -6.16
N ILE A 62 -10.23 -1.94 -5.22
CA ILE A 62 -9.69 -3.29 -5.47
C ILE A 62 -10.28 -4.25 -4.44
N ARG A 63 -10.89 -5.34 -4.89
CA ARG A 63 -11.19 -6.48 -4.01
C ARG A 63 -9.95 -7.33 -3.90
N LEU A 64 -9.48 -7.63 -2.69
CA LEU A 64 -8.20 -8.32 -2.51
C LEU A 64 -8.26 -9.75 -3.03
N ALA A 65 -9.42 -10.40 -2.99
CA ALA A 65 -9.66 -11.71 -3.59
C ALA A 65 -9.41 -11.77 -5.11
N ASP A 66 -9.46 -10.63 -5.81
CA ASP A 66 -9.16 -10.54 -7.26
C ASP A 66 -7.66 -10.33 -7.55
N LEU A 67 -6.81 -10.26 -6.51
CA LEU A 67 -5.39 -10.04 -6.64
C LEU A 67 -4.66 -11.39 -6.70
N HIS A 68 -4.21 -11.77 -7.90
CA HIS A 68 -3.59 -13.07 -8.16
C HIS A 68 -2.09 -12.90 -8.43
N GLY A 69 -1.25 -13.80 -7.90
CA GLY A 69 0.17 -13.88 -8.27
C GLY A 69 0.33 -14.48 -9.67
N ILE A 70 1.35 -14.03 -10.43
CA ILE A 70 1.74 -14.59 -11.73
C ILE A 70 2.56 -15.86 -11.53
#